data_AF-A0A7S0RYB7-F1
#
_entry.id   AF-A0A7S0RYB7-F1
#
_cell.length_a   1.000
_cell.length_b   1.000
_cell.length_c   1.000
_cell.angle_alpha   90.00
_cell.angle_beta   90.00
_cell.angle_gamma   90.00
#
_symmetry.space_group_name_H-M   'P 1'
#
loop_
_entity.id
_entity.type
_entity.pdbx_description
1 polymer ?
#
loop_
_entity_poly.entity_id
_entity_poly.type
_entity_poly.pdbx_seq_one_letter_code
_entity_poly.pdbx_strand_id
1 'polypeptide(L)'
;DAVAPWDFDAPPPRWKDTSAAAAVASGLLELSSLLPPSARPAARRYYDAGVKILKALSAPPYLASARVGRQPSAAPKANNPGGLMLQSILAHGAYSIMRKQMDDGLIWGDYYYLQALQRYQQVQRP
;
A
#
# COMPACT_ATOMS: atom_id res chain seq x y z
N ASP A 1 10.99 -5.89 -3.53
CA ASP A 1 9.56 -6.05 -3.88
C ASP A 1 8.89 -4.74 -4.34
N ALA A 2 9.43 -3.54 -4.03
CA ALA A 2 8.84 -2.22 -4.29
C ALA A 2 7.76 -1.77 -3.28
N VAL A 3 7.60 -2.50 -2.17
CA VAL A 3 6.82 -2.04 -1.02
C VAL A 3 7.79 -1.55 0.04
N ALA A 4 7.59 -0.31 0.49
CA ALA A 4 8.50 0.34 1.42
C ALA A 4 8.50 -0.35 2.80
N PRO A 5 9.64 -0.32 3.52
CA PRO A 5 9.59 -0.52 4.96
C PRO A 5 8.81 0.63 5.62
N TRP A 6 8.39 0.42 6.86
CA TRP A 6 7.77 1.49 7.66
C TRP A 6 8.69 2.70 7.86
N ASP A 7 10.01 2.48 7.86
CA ASP A 7 11.07 3.49 7.96
C ASP A 7 12.31 2.97 7.21
N PHE A 8 12.94 3.84 6.41
CA PHE A 8 14.09 3.49 5.57
C PHE A 8 15.39 3.26 6.38
N ASP A 9 15.48 3.87 7.56
CA ASP A 9 16.64 3.82 8.47
C ASP A 9 16.44 2.81 9.61
N ALA A 10 15.29 2.15 9.70
CA ALA A 10 15.03 1.14 10.72
C ALA A 10 16.06 -0.02 10.71
N PRO A 11 16.44 -0.57 11.87
CA PRO A 11 17.23 -1.80 11.91
C PRO A 11 16.42 -3.02 11.42
N PRO A 12 17.06 -4.09 10.93
CA PRO A 12 16.37 -5.36 10.63
C PRO A 12 15.81 -6.05 11.90
N PRO A 13 14.68 -6.80 11.80
CA PRO A 13 13.83 -6.96 10.63
C PRO A 13 12.93 -5.73 10.38
N ARG A 14 12.80 -5.32 9.12
CA ARG A 14 12.00 -4.15 8.73
C ARG A 14 10.60 -4.59 8.32
N TRP A 15 9.63 -4.28 9.17
CA TRP A 15 8.21 -4.37 8.81
C TRP A 15 7.91 -3.52 7.59
N LYS A 16 7.01 -3.99 6.74
CA LYS A 16 6.52 -3.25 5.58
C LYS A 16 5.43 -2.29 6.00
N ASP A 17 5.23 -1.27 5.17
CA ASP A 17 4.03 -0.45 5.22
C ASP A 17 3.42 -0.31 3.83
N THR A 18 2.41 -1.14 3.57
CA THR A 18 1.65 -1.07 2.32
C THR A 18 0.87 0.23 2.16
N SER A 19 0.55 0.92 3.25
CA SER A 19 -0.20 2.16 3.19
C SER A 19 0.64 3.31 2.63
N ALA A 20 1.90 3.44 3.05
CA ALA A 20 2.86 4.34 2.43
C ALA A 20 3.10 4.00 0.95
N ALA A 21 3.26 2.72 0.62
CA ALA A 21 3.46 2.29 -0.76
C ALA A 21 2.25 2.65 -1.65
N ALA A 22 1.02 2.44 -1.17
CA ALA A 22 -0.20 2.79 -1.89
C ALA A 22 -0.30 4.30 -2.15
N ALA A 23 -0.01 5.13 -1.15
CA ALA A 23 -0.01 6.59 -1.29
C ALA A 23 1.02 7.05 -2.33
N VAL A 24 2.24 6.49 -2.29
CA VAL A 24 3.30 6.80 -3.27
C VAL A 24 2.92 6.35 -4.68
N ALA A 25 2.32 5.16 -4.83
CA ALA A 25 1.84 4.70 -6.14
C ALA A 25 0.81 5.68 -6.73
N SER A 26 -0.15 6.10 -5.91
CA SER A 26 -1.16 7.08 -6.30
C SER A 26 -0.53 8.42 -6.72
N GLY A 27 0.41 8.95 -5.93
CA GLY A 27 1.09 10.22 -6.20
C GLY A 27 1.99 10.17 -7.43
N LEU A 28 2.73 9.09 -7.65
CA LEU A 28 3.60 8.93 -8.82
C LEU A 28 2.80 8.86 -10.13
N LEU A 29 1.65 8.18 -10.12
CA LEU A 29 0.75 8.14 -11.28
C LEU A 29 0.20 9.55 -11.59
N GLU A 30 -0.21 10.31 -10.58
CA GLU A 30 -0.65 11.70 -10.76
C GLU A 30 0.48 12.60 -11.27
N LEU A 31 1.66 12.56 -10.64
CA LEU A 31 2.83 13.32 -11.07
C LEU A 31 3.20 13.01 -12.53
N SER A 32 3.08 11.77 -12.96
CA SER A 32 3.35 11.40 -14.35
C SER A 32 2.47 12.12 -15.37
N SER A 33 1.23 12.47 -14.99
CA SER A 33 0.29 13.23 -15.84
C SER A 33 0.42 14.74 -15.75
N LEU A 34 1.05 15.26 -14.69
CA LEU A 34 1.18 16.71 -14.46
C LEU A 34 2.48 17.30 -15.04
N LEU A 35 3.44 16.45 -15.43
CA LEU A 35 4.73 16.91 -15.96
C LEU A 35 4.60 17.48 -17.38
N PRO A 36 5.35 18.55 -17.71
CA PRO A 36 5.33 19.13 -19.04
C PRO A 36 5.95 18.18 -20.09
N PRO A 37 5.66 18.37 -21.39
CA PRO A 37 6.22 17.55 -22.46
C PRO A 37 7.76 17.47 -22.47
N SER A 38 8.45 18.52 -22.02
CA SER A 38 9.91 18.56 -21.90
C SER A 38 10.47 17.59 -20.83
N ALA A 39 9.63 17.14 -19.89
CA ALA A 39 9.99 16.24 -18.80
C ALA A 39 9.48 14.80 -19.05
N ARG A 40 9.21 14.42 -20.31
CA ARG A 40 8.70 13.08 -20.68
C ARG A 40 9.51 11.90 -20.10
N PRO A 41 10.86 11.93 -20.04
CA PRO A 41 11.61 10.85 -19.40
C PRO A 41 11.28 10.68 -17.90
N ALA A 42 11.08 11.80 -17.18
CA ALA A 42 10.70 11.77 -15.77
C ALA A 42 9.24 11.29 -15.59
N ALA A 43 8.32 11.73 -16.47
CA ALA A 43 6.94 11.26 -16.48
C ALA A 43 6.87 9.74 -16.64
N ARG A 44 7.63 9.19 -17.60
CA ARG A 44 7.71 7.74 -17.81
C ARG A 44 8.29 7.02 -16.60
N ARG A 45 9.36 7.56 -16.00
CA ARG A 45 9.97 7.00 -14.78
C ARG A 45 8.97 6.93 -13.62
N TYR A 46 8.19 7.99 -13.39
CA TYR A 46 7.19 8.03 -12.32
C TYR A 46 6.03 7.09 -12.60
N TYR A 47 5.51 7.06 -13.82
CA TYR A 47 4.48 6.11 -14.22
C TYR A 47 4.94 4.67 -13.97
N ASP A 48 6.14 4.31 -14.44
CA ASP A 48 6.67 2.95 -14.29
C ASP A 48 6.91 2.56 -12.83
N ALA A 49 7.40 3.50 -12.02
CA ALA A 49 7.56 3.29 -10.58
C ALA A 49 6.20 3.09 -9.89
N GLY A 50 5.20 3.93 -10.18
CA GLY A 50 3.85 3.80 -9.66
C GLY A 50 3.20 2.46 -10.04
N VAL A 51 3.30 2.06 -11.31
CA VAL A 51 2.81 0.76 -11.80
C VAL A 51 3.54 -0.41 -11.13
N LYS A 52 4.85 -0.30 -10.92
CA LYS A 52 5.63 -1.35 -10.24
C LYS A 52 5.17 -1.56 -8.81
N ILE A 53 4.94 -0.47 -8.07
CA ILE A 53 4.40 -0.53 -6.70
C ILE A 53 3.00 -1.13 -6.71
N LEU A 54 2.12 -0.65 -7.60
CA LEU A 54 0.75 -1.13 -7.72
C LEU A 54 0.69 -2.63 -8.01
N LYS A 55 1.51 -3.13 -8.94
CA LYS A 55 1.65 -4.56 -9.23
C LYS A 55 2.13 -5.36 -8.02
N ALA A 56 3.05 -4.82 -7.23
CA ALA A 56 3.51 -5.47 -6.01
C ALA A 56 2.37 -5.57 -4.99
N LEU A 57 1.63 -4.48 -4.76
CA LEU A 57 0.48 -4.45 -3.86
C LEU A 57 -0.65 -5.40 -4.30
N SER A 58 -0.84 -5.60 -5.60
CA SER A 58 -1.84 -6.53 -6.16
C SER A 58 -1.40 -8.00 -6.17
N ALA A 59 -0.25 -8.35 -5.60
CA ALA A 59 0.27 -9.70 -5.53
C ALA A 59 0.46 -10.18 -4.08
N PRO A 60 0.51 -11.50 -3.82
CA PRO A 60 0.97 -12.01 -2.53
C PRO A 60 2.38 -11.46 -2.20
N PRO A 61 2.66 -11.13 -0.93
CA PRO A 61 1.79 -11.31 0.24
C PRO A 61 0.87 -10.11 0.54
N TYR A 62 0.87 -9.06 -0.28
CA TYR A 62 0.25 -7.76 0.07
C TYR A 62 -1.24 -7.68 -0.20
N LEU A 63 -1.73 -8.28 -1.29
CA LEU A 63 -3.16 -8.35 -1.53
C LEU A 63 -3.76 -9.37 -0.55
N ALA A 64 -4.66 -8.91 0.31
CA ALA A 64 -5.32 -9.78 1.26
C ALA A 64 -6.11 -10.86 0.50
N SER A 65 -5.80 -12.12 0.77
CA SER A 65 -6.64 -13.23 0.32
C SER A 65 -7.85 -13.30 1.24
N ALA A 66 -9.04 -13.56 0.68
CA ALA A 66 -10.29 -13.76 1.43
C ALA A 66 -10.19 -14.84 2.54
N ARG A 67 -9.12 -15.65 2.53
CA ARG A 67 -8.81 -16.68 3.53
C ARG A 67 -7.95 -16.21 4.70
N VAL A 68 -7.32 -15.04 4.64
CA VAL A 68 -6.51 -14.48 5.75
C VAL A 68 -7.44 -13.74 6.73
N GLY A 69 -8.47 -14.45 7.17
CA GLY A 69 -9.44 -13.97 8.16
C GLY A 69 -8.98 -14.18 9.61
N ARG A 70 -7.67 -14.27 9.85
CA ARG A 70 -7.11 -14.41 11.18
C ARG A 70 -5.86 -13.55 11.29
N GLN A 71 -6.01 -12.38 11.92
CA GLN A 71 -4.90 -11.63 12.47
C GLN A 71 -4.14 -12.53 13.46
N PRO A 72 -2.83 -12.80 13.28
CA PRO A 72 -2.02 -13.45 14.30
C PRO A 72 -1.76 -12.51 15.50
N SER A 73 -1.95 -11.20 15.34
CA SER A 73 -1.55 -10.16 16.28
C SER A 73 -2.69 -9.61 17.15
N ALA A 74 -3.95 -9.92 16.86
CA ALA A 74 -5.05 -9.47 17.72
C ALA A 74 -5.43 -10.58 18.70
N ALA A 75 -4.97 -10.42 19.93
CA ALA A 75 -5.81 -10.80 21.06
C ALA A 75 -7.24 -10.28 20.80
N PRO A 76 -8.29 -11.05 21.13
CA PRO A 76 -9.67 -10.61 20.95
C PRO A 76 -9.83 -9.20 21.54
N LYS A 77 -10.12 -8.21 20.69
CA LYS A 77 -10.42 -6.86 21.20
C LYS A 77 -11.76 -6.97 21.93
N ALA A 78 -11.80 -6.62 23.22
CA ALA A 78 -12.93 -6.82 24.12
C ALA A 78 -14.27 -6.20 23.64
N ASN A 79 -14.20 -5.30 22.67
CA ASN A 79 -15.31 -4.61 22.03
C ASN A 79 -15.72 -5.20 20.66
N ASN A 80 -15.18 -6.36 20.25
CA ASN A 80 -15.60 -7.05 19.04
C ASN A 80 -15.81 -8.56 19.30
N PRO A 81 -16.84 -8.93 20.08
CA PRO A 81 -17.10 -10.32 20.49
C PRO A 81 -17.57 -11.23 19.34
N GLY A 82 -17.84 -10.69 18.16
CA GLY A 82 -18.42 -11.40 17.01
C GLY A 82 -17.43 -11.84 15.92
N GLY A 83 -16.12 -11.66 16.09
CA GLY A 83 -15.14 -12.12 15.09
C GLY A 83 -15.40 -11.54 13.70
N LEU A 84 -15.84 -10.29 13.61
CA LEU A 84 -15.99 -9.59 12.33
C LEU A 84 -14.61 -9.55 11.66
N MET A 85 -14.47 -10.34 10.59
CA MET A 85 -13.34 -10.28 9.68
C MET A 85 -13.31 -8.89 9.06
N LEU A 86 -12.56 -7.96 9.66
CA LEU A 86 -12.22 -6.72 8.99
C LEU A 86 -11.28 -7.09 7.85
N GLN A 87 -11.84 -7.31 6.67
CA GLN A 87 -11.09 -7.63 5.46
C GLN A 87 -10.60 -6.32 4.84
N SER A 88 -9.41 -5.89 5.21
CA SER A 88 -8.70 -4.90 4.40
C SER A 88 -8.35 -5.48 3.04
N ILE A 89 -8.23 -4.62 2.04
CA ILE A 89 -7.77 -5.02 0.69
C ILE A 89 -6.27 -5.33 0.74
N LEU A 90 -5.51 -4.50 1.46
CA LEU A 90 -4.07 -4.68 1.67
C LEU A 90 -3.75 -5.20 3.08
N ALA A 91 -2.79 -6.12 3.15
CA ALA A 91 -2.14 -6.57 4.37
C ALA A 91 -0.82 -5.80 4.61
N HIS A 92 -0.14 -6.07 5.73
CA HIS A 92 1.23 -5.59 6.00
C HIS A 92 1.38 -4.05 6.05
N GLY A 93 0.40 -3.35 6.59
CA GLY A 93 0.49 -1.93 6.93
C GLY A 93 1.12 -1.70 8.31
N ALA A 94 1.70 -0.51 8.53
CA ALA A 94 2.27 -0.12 9.81
C ALA A 94 1.61 1.16 10.34
N TYR A 95 0.76 1.05 11.37
CA TYR A 95 0.11 2.21 11.99
C TYR A 95 1.01 2.88 13.02
N SER A 96 1.55 2.10 13.95
CA SER A 96 2.44 2.64 14.99
C SER A 96 3.36 1.55 15.53
N ILE A 97 4.63 1.64 15.15
CA ILE A 97 5.66 0.68 15.56
C ILE A 97 5.92 0.74 17.06
N MET A 98 5.95 1.95 17.64
CA MET A 98 6.14 2.15 19.08
C MET A 98 5.02 1.51 19.91
N ARG A 99 3.81 1.44 19.36
CA ARG A 99 2.64 0.81 19.99
C ARG A 99 2.45 -0.64 19.58
N LYS A 100 3.39 -1.22 18.83
CA LYS A 100 3.31 -2.59 18.27
C LYS A 100 2.05 -2.82 17.42
N GLN A 101 1.66 -1.82 16.64
CA GLN A 101 0.52 -1.83 15.72
C GLN A 101 1.05 -1.83 14.29
N MET A 102 1.67 -2.93 13.92
CA MET A 102 2.23 -3.20 12.59
C MET A 102 1.70 -4.55 12.10
N ASP A 103 1.92 -4.80 10.81
CA ASP A 103 1.46 -6.02 10.15
C ASP A 103 -0.08 -6.15 10.12
N ASP A 104 -0.76 -5.03 9.92
CA ASP A 104 -2.23 -4.93 9.93
C ASP A 104 -2.77 -4.31 8.63
N GLY A 105 -4.07 -4.49 8.37
CA GLY A 105 -4.78 -3.79 7.32
C GLY A 105 -5.15 -2.37 7.76
N LEU A 106 -4.93 -1.38 6.89
CA LEU A 106 -5.13 0.04 7.21
C LEU A 106 -6.06 0.68 6.19
N ILE A 107 -7.13 1.34 6.67
CA ILE A 107 -8.17 1.91 5.81
C ILE A 107 -7.64 2.98 4.84
N TRP A 108 -6.64 3.76 5.26
CA TRP A 108 -5.99 4.72 4.36
C TRP A 108 -5.10 4.04 3.31
N GLY A 109 -4.53 2.87 3.63
CA GLY A 109 -3.83 2.05 2.64
C GLY A 109 -4.79 1.55 1.56
N ASP A 110 -5.95 1.03 1.96
CA ASP A 110 -7.00 0.58 1.02
C ASP A 110 -7.52 1.75 0.16
N TYR A 111 -7.75 2.92 0.77
CA TYR A 111 -8.17 4.12 0.06
C TYR A 111 -7.17 4.52 -1.04
N TYR A 112 -5.89 4.67 -0.69
CA TYR A 112 -4.87 5.07 -1.67
C TYR A 112 -4.62 3.99 -2.72
N TYR A 113 -4.80 2.72 -2.37
CA TYR A 113 -4.71 1.62 -3.32
C TYR A 113 -5.80 1.70 -4.39
N LEU A 114 -7.05 1.90 -3.98
CA LEU A 114 -8.17 2.09 -4.89
C LEU A 114 -7.99 3.37 -5.74
N GLN A 115 -7.50 4.45 -5.13
CA GLN A 115 -7.19 5.68 -5.86
C GLN A 115 -6.07 5.46 -6.90
N ALA A 116 -5.02 4.71 -6.56
CA ALA A 116 -3.95 4.37 -7.48
C ALA A 116 -4.45 3.50 -8.64
N LEU A 117 -5.34 2.53 -8.38
CA LEU A 117 -6.00 1.74 -9.43
C LEU A 117 -6.83 2.64 -10.37
N GLN A 118 -7.62 3.54 -9.83
CA GLN A 118 -8.42 4.49 -10.62
C GLN A 118 -7.52 5.39 -11.48
N ARG A 119 -6.45 5.95 -10.90
CA ARG A 119 -5.48 6.78 -11.63
C ARG A 119 -4.77 5.99 -12.71
N TYR A 120 -4.39 4.73 -12.44
CA TYR A 120 -3.79 3.85 -13.43
C TYR A 120 -4.69 3.63 -14.65
N GLN A 121 -6.01 3.56 -14.44
CA GLN A 121 -7.00 3.44 -15.54
C GLN A 121 -7.18 4.75 -16.32
N GLN A 122 -7.00 5.91 -15.68
CA GLN A 122 -7.25 7.22 -16.28
C GLN A 122 -6.01 7.82 -16.97
N VAL A 123 -4.82 7.59 -16.43
CA VAL A 123 -3.57 8.16 -16.94
C VAL A 123 -3.22 7.48 -18.26
N GLN A 124 -3.21 8.25 -19.35
CA GLN A 124 -2.65 7.81 -20.62
C GLN A 124 -1.16 7.55 -20.45
N ARG A 125 -0.68 6.42 -20.99
CA ARG A 125 0.73 6.05 -20.89
C ARG A 125 1.60 7.15 -21.54
N PRO A 126 2.49 7.82 -20.78
CA PRO A 126 3.34 8.90 -21.29
C PRO A 126 4.46 8.39 -22.20
#